data_AF-A0A7C2RG64-F1
#
_entry.id   AF-A0A7C2RG64-F1
#
_cell.length_a   1.000
_cell.length_b   1.000
_cell.length_c   1.000
_cell.angle_alpha   90.00
_cell.angle_beta   90.00
_cell.angle_gamma   90.00
#
_symmetry.space_group_name_H-M   'P 1'
#
loop_
_entity.id
_entity.type
_entity.pdbx_description
1 polymer ?
#
loop_
_entity_poly.entity_id
_entity_poly.type
_entity_poly.pdbx_seq_one_letter_code
_entity_poly.pdbx_strand_id
1 'polypeptide(L)'
;VDGLYTMNPKKREAKLIKTVEQITPELKCEIEGKSRLGRGGMKTKLKAAEIATTSGVTLFIANSQTENVITDIIDGKHVGTVFKAQERLPGIKRWIAYGASVKGQIFVNEGAKKAILDGASLLPVGVVCITGTFNEGDVVSLVDHEGVEFAKGNPNYNSAEINVIKGLKTNQVKKALGYIRHQEVVARKNICIKK
;
A
#
# COMPACT_ATOMS: atom_id res chain seq x y z
N VAL A 1 -22.55 -13.86 1.69
CA VAL A 1 -22.58 -13.18 0.37
C VAL A 1 -21.84 -14.06 -0.60
N ASP A 2 -22.30 -14.13 -1.85
CA ASP A 2 -21.77 -15.07 -2.83
C ASP A 2 -20.44 -14.65 -3.45
N GLY A 3 -20.10 -13.37 -3.31
CA GLY A 3 -18.81 -12.82 -3.69
C GLY A 3 -18.85 -11.30 -3.61
N LEU A 4 -18.11 -10.67 -4.51
CA LEU A 4 -18.13 -9.22 -4.70
C LEU A 4 -19.24 -8.84 -5.69
N TYR A 5 -20.02 -7.82 -5.35
CA TYR A 5 -21.10 -7.31 -6.19
C TYR A 5 -20.81 -5.89 -6.68
N THR A 6 -21.38 -5.54 -7.83
CA THR A 6 -21.33 -4.17 -8.39
C THR A 6 -21.96 -3.12 -7.47
N MET A 7 -22.85 -3.52 -6.57
CA MET A 7 -23.46 -2.65 -5.57
C MET A 7 -24.01 -3.49 -4.39
N ASN A 8 -24.71 -2.85 -3.45
CA ASN A 8 -25.31 -3.56 -2.31
C ASN A 8 -26.20 -4.72 -2.81
N PRO A 9 -25.93 -5.98 -2.42
CA PRO A 9 -26.65 -7.16 -2.91
C PRO A 9 -28.15 -7.15 -2.57
N LYS A 10 -28.61 -6.27 -1.65
CA LYS A 10 -30.03 -6.06 -1.38
C LYS A 10 -30.77 -5.27 -2.48
N LYS A 11 -30.06 -4.65 -3.41
CA LYS A 11 -30.66 -3.92 -4.55
C LYS A 11 -30.88 -4.88 -5.72
N ARG A 12 -32.00 -4.69 -6.45
CA ARG A 12 -32.38 -5.53 -7.60
C ARG A 12 -31.36 -5.54 -8.74
N GLU A 13 -30.59 -4.47 -8.90
CA GLU A 13 -29.59 -4.32 -9.97
C GLU A 13 -28.20 -4.85 -9.59
N ALA A 14 -28.03 -5.39 -8.37
CA ALA A 14 -26.75 -5.91 -7.92
C ALA A 14 -26.36 -7.16 -8.70
N LYS A 15 -25.23 -7.09 -9.40
CA LYS A 15 -24.66 -8.20 -10.16
C LYS A 15 -23.41 -8.70 -9.47
N LEU A 16 -23.26 -10.02 -9.40
CA LEU A 16 -22.04 -10.65 -8.92
C LEU A 16 -20.92 -10.42 -9.94
N ILE A 17 -19.80 -9.87 -9.48
CA ILE A 17 -18.59 -9.73 -10.26
C ILE A 17 -17.90 -11.09 -10.28
N LYS A 18 -17.81 -11.73 -11.45
CA LYS A 18 -17.21 -13.07 -11.56
C LYS A 18 -15.69 -13.02 -11.51
N THR A 19 -15.08 -12.04 -12.17
CA THR A 19 -13.62 -11.91 -12.31
C THR A 19 -13.21 -10.46 -12.06
N VAL A 20 -12.15 -10.28 -11.28
CA VAL A 20 -11.47 -9.00 -11.04
C VAL A 20 -10.02 -9.15 -11.47
N GLU A 21 -9.66 -8.48 -12.57
CA GLU A 21 -8.28 -8.45 -13.08
C GLU A 21 -7.38 -7.58 -12.18
N GLN A 22 -7.92 -6.44 -11.74
CA GLN A 22 -7.22 -5.52 -10.87
C GLN A 22 -8.18 -4.87 -9.89
N ILE A 23 -7.72 -4.74 -8.63
CA ILE A 23 -8.43 -4.00 -7.61
C ILE A 23 -8.07 -2.53 -7.81
N THR A 24 -8.99 -1.76 -8.37
CA THR A 24 -8.80 -0.33 -8.62
C THR A 24 -9.31 0.53 -7.47
N PRO A 25 -8.88 1.79 -7.35
CA PRO A 25 -9.41 2.73 -6.36
C PRO A 25 -10.93 2.91 -6.47
N GLU A 26 -11.47 2.92 -7.68
CA GLU A 26 -12.92 3.04 -7.93
C GLU A 26 -13.67 1.85 -7.31
N LEU A 27 -13.16 0.64 -7.51
CA LEU A 27 -13.72 -0.56 -6.90
C LEU A 27 -13.72 -0.48 -5.38
N LYS A 28 -12.64 0.04 -4.77
CA LYS A 28 -12.57 0.24 -3.31
C LYS A 28 -13.60 1.28 -2.85
N CYS A 29 -13.70 2.42 -3.53
CA CYS A 29 -14.64 3.50 -3.19
C CYS A 29 -16.10 3.06 -3.24
N GLU A 30 -16.49 2.27 -4.25
CA GLU A 30 -17.86 1.74 -4.37
C GLU A 30 -18.28 0.88 -3.15
N ILE A 31 -17.30 0.25 -2.50
CA ILE A 31 -17.50 -0.65 -1.37
C ILE A 31 -17.39 0.08 -0.02
N GLU A 32 -16.57 1.13 0.08
CA GLU A 32 -16.37 1.92 1.30
C GLU A 32 -17.63 2.64 1.78
N GLY A 33 -18.53 3.04 0.88
CA GLY A 33 -19.75 3.77 1.25
C GLY A 33 -20.83 2.95 1.97
N LYS A 34 -20.70 1.61 2.13
CA LYS A 34 -21.90 0.75 2.26
C LYS A 34 -21.83 -0.48 3.20
N SER A 35 -20.93 -0.56 4.19
CA SER A 35 -21.05 -1.61 5.24
C SER A 35 -20.88 -1.08 6.66
N ARG A 36 -22.00 -0.84 7.36
CA ARG A 36 -22.04 -0.38 8.77
C ARG A 36 -22.07 -1.52 9.80
N LEU A 37 -22.09 -2.78 9.39
CA LEU A 37 -22.14 -3.92 10.31
C LEU A 37 -21.21 -5.07 9.89
N GLY A 38 -20.22 -5.36 10.74
CA GLY A 38 -19.43 -6.59 10.71
C GLY A 38 -17.94 -6.36 11.02
N ARG A 39 -17.39 -7.12 11.98
CA ARG A 39 -15.98 -7.09 12.41
C ARG A 39 -14.97 -7.62 11.36
N GLY A 40 -15.36 -7.70 10.08
CA GLY A 40 -14.62 -8.33 8.98
C GLY A 40 -15.33 -8.23 7.62
N GLY A 41 -15.72 -7.01 7.23
CA GLY A 41 -16.54 -6.73 6.03
C GLY A 41 -15.83 -6.95 4.68
N MET A 42 -16.50 -6.55 3.59
CA MET A 42 -15.96 -6.68 2.22
C MET A 42 -14.65 -5.89 2.04
N LYS A 43 -14.50 -4.76 2.75
CA LYS A 43 -13.26 -3.97 2.78
C LYS A 43 -12.05 -4.79 3.23
N THR A 44 -12.18 -5.59 4.29
CA THR A 44 -11.08 -6.46 4.77
C THR A 44 -10.76 -7.56 3.75
N LYS A 45 -11.78 -8.12 3.10
CA LYS A 45 -11.60 -9.16 2.06
C LYS A 45 -10.91 -8.60 0.82
N LEU A 46 -11.25 -7.39 0.39
CA LEU A 46 -10.52 -6.71 -0.68
C LEU A 46 -9.06 -6.43 -0.33
N LYS A 47 -8.79 -6.02 0.92
CA LYS A 47 -7.41 -5.83 1.35
C LYS A 47 -6.62 -7.13 1.31
N ALA A 48 -7.23 -8.25 1.72
CA ALA A 48 -6.63 -9.57 1.59
C ALA A 48 -6.43 -9.97 0.11
N ALA A 49 -7.41 -9.69 -0.75
CA ALA A 49 -7.33 -9.89 -2.18
C ALA A 49 -6.16 -9.11 -2.79
N GLU A 50 -6.00 -7.84 -2.43
CA GLU A 50 -4.91 -6.98 -2.89
C GLU A 50 -3.54 -7.51 -2.47
N ILE A 51 -3.39 -7.97 -1.23
CA ILE A 51 -2.14 -8.57 -0.74
C ILE A 51 -1.83 -9.86 -1.51
N ALA A 52 -2.83 -10.72 -1.73
CA ALA A 52 -2.66 -11.99 -2.43
C ALA A 52 -2.30 -11.78 -3.91
N THR A 53 -3.07 -10.95 -4.63
CA THR A 53 -2.88 -10.76 -6.07
C THR A 53 -1.55 -10.08 -6.38
N THR A 54 -1.15 -9.07 -5.62
CA THR A 54 0.16 -8.41 -5.76
C THR A 54 1.34 -9.29 -5.33
N SER A 55 1.06 -10.39 -4.61
CA SER A 55 2.04 -11.45 -4.32
C SER A 55 2.15 -12.49 -5.44
N GLY A 56 1.36 -12.36 -6.51
CA GLY A 56 1.27 -13.35 -7.60
C GLY A 56 0.35 -14.53 -7.29
N VAL A 57 -0.58 -14.37 -6.34
CA VAL A 57 -1.50 -15.45 -5.91
C VAL A 57 -2.93 -15.10 -6.32
N THR A 58 -3.58 -15.99 -7.07
CA THR A 58 -5.01 -15.89 -7.38
C THR A 58 -5.82 -16.14 -6.12
N LEU A 59 -6.82 -15.30 -5.86
CA LEU A 59 -7.67 -15.38 -4.68
C LEU A 59 -9.14 -15.51 -5.07
N PHE A 60 -9.91 -16.30 -4.31
CA PHE A 60 -11.34 -16.46 -4.49
C PHE A 60 -12.10 -15.90 -3.28
N ILE A 61 -13.20 -15.19 -3.53
CA ILE A 61 -14.21 -14.87 -2.53
C ILE A 61 -15.50 -15.62 -2.93
N ALA A 62 -15.90 -16.59 -2.13
CA ALA A 62 -17.10 -17.40 -2.35
C ALA A 62 -17.92 -17.56 -1.06
N ASN A 63 -19.18 -17.97 -1.19
CA ASN A 63 -20.03 -18.31 -0.05
C ASN A 63 -19.71 -19.70 0.47
N SER A 64 -19.42 -19.80 1.76
CA SER A 64 -19.10 -21.08 2.42
C SER A 64 -20.30 -22.04 2.51
N GLN A 65 -21.52 -21.54 2.32
CA GLN A 65 -22.74 -22.37 2.31
C GLN A 65 -22.98 -23.03 0.94
N THR A 66 -22.24 -22.64 -0.09
CA THR A 66 -22.30 -23.30 -1.40
C THR A 66 -21.72 -24.70 -1.27
N GLU A 67 -22.51 -25.71 -1.64
CA GLU A 67 -22.08 -27.10 -1.63
C GLU A 67 -20.86 -27.28 -2.54
N ASN A 68 -19.90 -28.11 -2.10
CA ASN A 68 -18.69 -28.42 -2.88
C ASN A 68 -17.85 -27.19 -3.31
N VAL A 69 -17.99 -26.05 -2.64
CA VAL A 69 -17.33 -24.78 -3.05
C VAL A 69 -15.82 -24.89 -3.23
N ILE A 70 -15.12 -25.64 -2.36
CA ILE A 70 -13.66 -25.78 -2.45
C ILE A 70 -13.27 -26.65 -3.65
N THR A 71 -13.92 -27.80 -3.81
CA THR A 71 -13.65 -28.71 -4.93
C THR A 71 -14.00 -28.06 -6.26
N ASP A 72 -15.11 -27.33 -6.34
CA ASP A 72 -15.52 -26.60 -7.53
C ASP A 72 -14.49 -25.53 -7.94
N ILE A 73 -13.90 -24.83 -6.97
CA ILE A 73 -12.82 -23.87 -7.22
C ILE A 73 -11.57 -24.57 -7.76
N ILE A 74 -11.18 -25.71 -7.17
CA ILE A 74 -10.01 -26.49 -7.60
C ILE A 74 -10.22 -27.05 -9.02
N ASP A 75 -11.45 -27.47 -9.34
CA ASP A 75 -11.85 -27.96 -10.67
C ASP A 75 -11.97 -26.85 -11.72
N GLY A 76 -11.71 -25.59 -11.35
CA GLY A 76 -11.74 -24.44 -12.25
C GLY A 76 -13.15 -23.93 -12.58
N LYS A 77 -14.17 -24.34 -11.83
CA LYS A 77 -15.53 -23.82 -11.99
C LYS A 77 -15.60 -22.37 -11.48
N HIS A 78 -16.45 -21.57 -12.10
CA HIS A 78 -16.67 -20.19 -11.69
C HIS A 78 -17.59 -20.12 -10.46
N VAL A 79 -16.98 -20.09 -9.27
CA VAL A 79 -17.68 -19.91 -8.00
C VAL A 79 -17.31 -18.59 -7.34
N GLY A 80 -18.31 -17.79 -7.01
CA GLY A 80 -18.14 -16.46 -6.41
C GLY A 80 -17.39 -15.48 -7.30
N THR A 81 -16.38 -14.82 -6.73
CA THR A 81 -15.51 -13.86 -7.42
C THR A 81 -14.06 -14.33 -7.39
N VAL A 82 -13.43 -14.42 -8.56
CA VAL A 82 -12.00 -14.66 -8.70
C VAL A 82 -11.23 -13.35 -8.89
N PHE A 83 -10.16 -13.18 -8.13
CA PHE A 83 -9.19 -12.09 -8.25
C PHE A 83 -7.92 -12.65 -8.88
N LYS A 84 -7.59 -12.18 -10.07
CA LYS A 84 -6.45 -12.70 -10.83
C LYS A 84 -5.14 -12.25 -10.21
N ALA A 85 -4.15 -13.16 -10.19
CA ALA A 85 -2.79 -12.84 -9.81
C ALA A 85 -2.24 -11.73 -10.70
N GLN A 86 -1.52 -10.79 -10.09
CA GLN A 86 -0.82 -9.72 -10.79
C GLN A 86 0.67 -10.03 -10.87
N GLU A 87 1.41 -9.15 -11.56
CA GLU A 87 2.85 -9.18 -11.50
C GLU A 87 3.34 -9.08 -10.04
N ARG A 88 4.24 -10.00 -9.68
CA ARG A 88 4.69 -10.16 -8.30
C ARG A 88 5.54 -8.97 -7.89
N LEU A 89 5.08 -8.21 -6.90
CA LEU A 89 5.88 -7.13 -6.31
C LEU A 89 7.18 -7.69 -5.71
N PRO A 90 8.32 -6.98 -5.87
CA PRO A 90 9.56 -7.29 -5.17
C PRO A 90 9.32 -7.46 -3.66
N GLY A 91 10.02 -8.40 -3.03
CA GLY A 91 9.79 -8.76 -1.62
C GLY A 91 9.82 -7.55 -0.67
N ILE A 92 10.79 -6.65 -0.87
CA ILE A 92 10.92 -5.42 -0.06
C ILE A 92 9.72 -4.48 -0.23
N LYS A 93 9.21 -4.28 -1.44
CA LYS A 93 8.04 -3.43 -1.67
C LYS A 93 6.79 -4.04 -1.07
N ARG A 94 6.68 -5.36 -1.08
CA ARG A 94 5.58 -6.09 -0.45
C ARG A 94 5.61 -5.98 1.07
N TRP A 95 6.80 -6.08 1.67
CA TRP A 95 7.00 -5.86 3.09
C TRP A 95 6.62 -4.43 3.50
N ILE A 96 7.06 -3.43 2.73
CA ILE A 96 6.74 -2.01 2.94
C ILE A 96 5.23 -1.73 2.81
N ALA A 97 4.59 -2.31 1.79
CA ALA A 97 3.18 -2.07 1.54
C ALA A 97 2.28 -2.70 2.61
N TYR A 98 2.53 -3.96 2.96
CA TYR A 98 1.58 -4.83 3.66
C TYR A 98 2.12 -5.52 4.92
N GLY A 99 3.42 -5.80 4.99
CA GLY A 99 4.00 -6.64 6.04
C GLY A 99 4.32 -5.90 7.34
N ALA A 100 4.86 -4.68 7.24
CA ALA A 100 5.31 -3.92 8.40
C ALA A 100 4.25 -2.92 8.90
N SER A 101 4.21 -2.74 10.22
CA SER A 101 3.53 -1.59 10.85
C SER A 101 4.28 -0.30 10.55
N VAL A 102 3.56 0.78 10.24
CA VAL A 102 4.14 2.12 10.12
C VAL A 102 4.58 2.62 11.50
N LYS A 103 5.84 3.09 11.62
CA LYS A 103 6.43 3.59 12.87
C LYS A 103 6.49 5.12 12.96
N GLY A 104 6.39 5.81 11.83
CA GLY A 104 6.43 7.27 11.78
C GLY A 104 6.05 7.80 10.40
N GLN A 105 6.13 9.11 10.25
CA GLN A 105 5.81 9.80 9.01
C GLN A 105 6.92 10.76 8.63
N ILE A 106 7.18 10.89 7.32
CA ILE A 106 8.07 11.87 6.73
C ILE A 106 7.21 12.77 5.83
N PHE A 107 7.13 14.04 6.20
CA PHE A 107 6.43 15.05 5.41
C PHE A 107 7.39 15.60 4.36
N VAL A 108 6.95 15.62 3.12
CA VAL A 108 7.78 16.05 1.98
C VAL A 108 7.18 17.27 1.30
N ASN A 109 8.05 18.06 0.66
CA ASN A 109 7.59 19.18 -0.15
C ASN A 109 7.01 18.70 -1.49
N GLU A 110 6.32 19.60 -2.19
CA GLU A 110 5.67 19.27 -3.47
C GLU A 110 6.64 18.81 -4.55
N GLY A 111 7.85 19.35 -4.60
CA GLY A 111 8.88 18.93 -5.55
C GLY A 111 9.30 17.47 -5.32
N ALA A 112 9.50 17.09 -4.06
CA ALA A 112 9.84 15.73 -3.68
C ALA A 112 8.68 14.77 -3.89
N LYS A 113 7.44 15.16 -3.58
CA LYS A 113 6.24 14.35 -3.89
C LYS A 113 6.19 14.02 -5.38
N LYS A 114 6.28 15.02 -6.26
CA LYS A 114 6.27 14.83 -7.72
C LYS A 114 7.40 13.90 -8.17
N ALA A 115 8.62 14.16 -7.73
CA ALA A 115 9.77 13.33 -8.08
C ALA A 115 9.60 11.86 -7.63
N ILE A 116 9.05 11.62 -6.45
CA ILE A 116 8.81 10.26 -5.94
C ILE A 116 7.73 9.56 -6.76
N LEU A 117 6.67 10.27 -7.16
CA LEU A 117 5.63 9.72 -8.04
C LEU A 117 6.20 9.35 -9.42
N ASP A 118 7.20 10.10 -9.90
CA ASP A 118 7.96 9.79 -11.11
C ASP A 118 9.04 8.70 -10.93
N GLY A 119 9.16 8.12 -9.72
CA GLY A 119 10.07 7.01 -9.43
C GLY A 119 11.46 7.41 -8.93
N ALA A 120 11.64 8.66 -8.48
CA ALA A 120 12.86 9.11 -7.83
C ALA A 120 12.96 8.67 -6.35
N SER A 121 14.16 8.78 -5.80
CA SER A 121 14.42 8.62 -4.36
C SER A 121 14.07 9.90 -3.60
N LEU A 122 13.78 9.79 -2.30
CA LEU A 122 13.63 10.96 -1.42
C LEU A 122 14.99 11.46 -0.95
N LEU A 123 15.36 12.67 -1.33
CA LEU A 123 16.56 13.36 -0.86
C LEU A 123 16.27 14.21 0.40
N PRO A 124 17.28 14.52 1.24
CA PRO A 124 17.08 15.30 2.47
C PRO A 124 16.45 16.67 2.23
N VAL A 125 16.81 17.34 1.12
CA VAL A 125 16.23 18.64 0.69
C VAL A 125 14.72 18.58 0.49
N GLY A 126 14.17 17.39 0.21
CA GLY A 126 12.74 17.15 0.04
C GLY A 126 11.97 17.00 1.34
N VAL A 127 12.65 16.81 2.48
CA VAL A 127 12.03 16.55 3.79
C VAL A 127 11.71 17.87 4.49
N VAL A 128 10.45 18.05 4.87
CA VAL A 128 9.94 19.23 5.59
C VAL A 128 10.00 18.98 7.10
N CYS A 129 9.40 17.88 7.55
CA CYS A 129 9.43 17.46 8.94
C CYS A 129 9.17 15.95 9.05
N ILE A 130 9.31 15.42 10.26
CA ILE A 130 8.99 14.03 10.56
C ILE A 130 8.17 13.94 11.85
N THR A 131 7.39 12.88 11.98
CA THR A 131 6.67 12.52 13.22
C THR A 131 6.94 11.06 13.56
N GLY A 132 6.88 10.74 14.86
CA GLY A 132 7.20 9.41 15.37
C GLY A 132 8.70 9.20 15.59
N THR A 133 9.03 8.03 16.16
CA THR A 133 10.41 7.58 16.40
C THR A 133 10.60 6.26 15.68
N PHE A 134 11.63 6.18 14.84
CA PHE A 134 11.88 5.03 13.98
C PHE A 134 13.36 4.92 13.65
N ASN A 135 13.78 3.70 13.37
CA ASN A 135 15.15 3.36 13.00
C ASN A 135 15.28 3.07 11.50
N GLU A 136 16.52 2.91 11.06
CA GLU A 136 16.83 2.27 9.78
C GLU A 136 16.14 0.90 9.72
N GLY A 137 15.54 0.54 8.58
CA GLY A 137 14.84 -0.75 8.46
C GLY A 137 13.34 -0.69 8.81
N ASP A 138 12.88 0.32 9.55
CA ASP A 138 11.45 0.51 9.82
C ASP A 138 10.67 0.95 8.58
N VAL A 139 9.35 0.89 8.64
CA VAL A 139 8.47 1.43 7.60
C VAL A 139 7.84 2.73 8.08
N VAL A 140 7.91 3.74 7.23
CA VAL A 140 7.37 5.08 7.48
C VAL A 140 6.41 5.49 6.37
N SER A 141 5.41 6.30 6.69
CA SER A 141 4.54 6.93 5.70
C SER A 141 5.26 8.12 5.08
N LEU A 142 5.17 8.28 3.77
CA LEU A 142 5.53 9.50 3.06
C LEU A 142 4.25 10.31 2.85
N VAL A 143 4.25 11.52 3.37
CA VAL A 143 3.06 12.36 3.53
C VAL A 143 3.31 13.69 2.84
N ASP A 144 2.30 14.22 2.15
CA ASP A 144 2.38 15.55 1.54
C ASP A 144 2.06 16.67 2.53
N HIS A 145 2.05 17.91 2.04
CA HIS A 145 1.76 19.09 2.85
C HIS A 145 0.31 19.16 3.37
N GLU A 146 -0.61 18.42 2.74
CA GLU A 146 -2.02 18.33 3.15
C GLU A 146 -2.24 17.23 4.20
N GLY A 147 -1.19 16.49 4.58
CA GLY A 147 -1.29 15.38 5.52
C GLY A 147 -1.76 14.07 4.88
N VAL A 148 -1.77 13.97 3.55
CA VAL A 148 -2.19 12.78 2.82
C VAL A 148 -1.00 11.86 2.57
N GLU A 149 -1.11 10.62 3.06
CA GLU A 149 -0.14 9.56 2.76
C GLU A 149 -0.28 9.14 1.29
N PHE A 150 0.76 9.39 0.49
CA PHE A 150 0.81 9.00 -0.92
C PHE A 150 1.79 7.84 -1.18
N ALA A 151 2.67 7.52 -0.24
CA ALA A 151 3.57 6.39 -0.35
C ALA A 151 4.01 5.89 1.04
N LYS A 152 4.61 4.70 1.06
CA LYS A 152 5.36 4.20 2.22
C LYS A 152 6.81 3.98 1.82
N GLY A 153 7.71 4.16 2.77
CA GLY A 153 9.14 4.05 2.56
C GLY A 153 9.83 3.29 3.67
N ASN A 154 11.03 2.80 3.35
CA ASN A 154 11.96 2.26 4.33
C ASN A 154 13.23 3.15 4.36
N PRO A 155 13.45 3.93 5.44
CA PRO A 155 14.48 4.95 5.45
C PRO A 155 15.88 4.40 5.70
N ASN A 156 16.87 5.09 5.14
CA ASN A 156 18.31 4.83 5.29
C ASN A 156 18.94 5.51 6.52
N TYR A 157 18.15 6.30 7.24
CA TYR A 157 18.55 7.07 8.43
C TYR A 157 17.45 6.96 9.48
N ASN A 158 17.82 7.00 10.75
CA ASN A 158 16.85 7.02 11.85
C ASN A 158 16.19 8.42 11.99
N SER A 159 15.14 8.51 12.80
CA SER A 159 14.41 9.77 13.00
C SER A 159 15.28 10.91 13.56
N ALA A 160 16.26 10.62 14.41
CA ALA A 160 17.15 11.64 14.97
C ALA A 160 18.06 12.23 13.88
N GLU A 161 18.63 11.38 13.03
CA GLU A 161 19.49 11.79 11.91
C GLU A 161 18.71 12.57 10.87
N ILE A 162 17.52 12.11 10.48
CA ILE A 162 16.66 12.83 9.52
C ILE A 162 16.30 14.22 10.04
N ASN A 163 16.07 14.38 11.34
CA ASN A 163 15.81 15.69 11.94
C ASN A 163 16.99 16.67 11.81
N VAL A 164 18.22 16.17 11.78
CA VAL A 164 19.43 16.98 11.57
C VAL A 164 19.62 17.34 10.09
N ILE A 165 19.31 16.43 9.17
CA ILE A 165 19.62 16.61 7.74
C ILE A 165 18.46 17.10 6.88
N LYS A 166 17.24 17.16 7.41
CA LYS A 166 16.06 17.64 6.67
C LYS A 166 16.30 19.03 6.08
N GLY A 167 15.88 19.25 4.85
CA GLY A 167 16.07 20.49 4.11
C GLY A 167 17.50 20.74 3.60
N LEU A 168 18.49 19.93 3.98
CA LEU A 168 19.87 20.10 3.53
C LEU A 168 20.09 19.54 2.11
N LYS A 169 21.06 20.12 1.40
CA LYS A 169 21.61 19.52 0.18
C LYS A 169 22.52 18.33 0.55
N THR A 170 22.62 17.34 -0.34
CA THR A 170 23.43 16.13 -0.11
C THR A 170 24.89 16.42 0.27
N ASN A 171 25.48 17.49 -0.26
CA ASN A 171 26.85 17.90 0.07
C ASN A 171 27.01 18.53 1.48
N GLN A 172 25.91 18.93 2.12
CA GLN A 172 25.88 19.47 3.49
C GLN A 172 25.65 18.35 4.52
N VAL A 173 25.07 17.22 4.13
CA VAL A 173 24.79 16.06 5.01
C VAL A 173 26.04 15.59 5.74
N LYS A 174 27.16 15.41 5.01
CA LYS A 174 28.43 14.97 5.61
C LYS A 174 28.95 15.94 6.68
N LYS A 175 28.72 17.24 6.51
CA LYS A 175 29.12 18.26 7.50
C LYS A 175 28.24 18.21 8.75
N ALA A 176 26.95 17.92 8.57
CA ALA A 176 25.97 17.90 9.66
C ALA A 176 26.05 16.61 10.52
N LEU A 177 26.21 15.44 9.89
CA LEU A 177 26.29 14.15 10.60
C LEU A 177 27.73 13.68 10.86
N GLY A 178 28.74 14.32 10.28
CA GLY A 178 30.13 13.85 10.29
C GLY A 178 30.41 12.70 9.30
N TYR A 179 29.38 12.10 8.72
CA TYR A 179 29.48 11.01 7.75
C TYR A 179 28.34 11.06 6.72
N ILE A 180 28.44 10.28 5.66
CA ILE A 180 27.33 10.03 4.73
C ILE A 180 27.30 8.54 4.38
N ARG A 181 26.18 7.87 4.69
CA ARG A 181 25.98 6.45 4.31
C ARG A 181 25.32 6.37 2.93
N HIS A 182 24.23 7.11 2.77
CA HIS A 182 23.45 7.18 1.55
C HIS A 182 23.16 8.64 1.19
N GLN A 183 23.06 8.94 -0.11
CA GLN A 183 22.66 10.27 -0.54
C GLN A 183 21.18 10.52 -0.25
N GLU A 184 20.38 9.45 -0.27
CA GLU A 184 18.94 9.50 -0.16
C GLU A 184 18.48 9.11 1.25
N VAL A 185 17.43 9.79 1.72
CA VAL A 185 16.70 9.42 2.94
C VAL A 185 15.93 8.14 2.73
N VAL A 186 15.28 7.99 1.56
CA VAL A 186 14.61 6.76 1.14
C VAL A 186 14.94 6.49 -0.32
N ALA A 187 15.58 5.36 -0.60
CA ALA A 187 15.90 4.97 -1.98
C ALA A 187 14.63 4.59 -2.76
N ARG A 188 14.55 4.91 -4.06
CA ARG A 188 13.38 4.58 -4.92
C ARG A 188 12.92 3.12 -4.86
N LYS A 189 13.87 2.19 -4.72
CA LYS A 189 13.61 0.74 -4.64
C LYS A 189 12.88 0.36 -3.33
N ASN A 190 13.04 1.19 -2.30
CA ASN A 190 12.49 1.09 -0.97
C ASN A 190 11.30 2.05 -0.79
N ILE A 191 10.68 2.50 -1.89
CA ILE A 191 9.43 3.27 -1.88
C ILE A 191 8.33 2.43 -2.54
N CYS A 192 7.17 2.38 -1.90
CA CYS A 192 5.94 1.85 -2.46
C CYS A 192 4.89 2.95 -2.51
N ILE A 193 4.55 3.40 -3.71
CA ILE A 193 3.49 4.39 -3.95
C ILE A 193 2.14 3.73 -3.66
N LYS A 194 1.26 4.48 -3.00
CA LYS A 194 -0.12 4.10 -2.77
C LYS A 194 -0.89 4.38 -4.06
N LYS A 195 -1.38 3.32 -4.70
CA LYS A 195 -2.28 3.40 -5.85
C LYS A 195 -3.73 3.49 -5.38
#